data_AF-A0A9P8FJ73-F1
#
_entry.id   AF-A0A9P8FJ73-F1
#
_cell.length_a   1.000
_cell.length_b   1.000
_cell.length_c   1.000
_cell.angle_alpha   90.00
_cell.angle_beta   90.00
_cell.angle_gamma   90.00
#
_symmetry.space_group_name_H-M   'P 1'
#
loop_
_entity.id
_entity.type
_entity.pdbx_description
1 polymer ?
#
loop_
_entity_poly.entity_id
_entity_poly.type
_entity_poly.pdbx_seq_one_letter_code
_entity_poly.pdbx_strand_id
1 'polypeptide(L)'
;QQLSGCNAVIYYFPVLFRDSIGTSKNMSNLLGGINMIVYALFATTSMFLVERVGRRKLYLYGTVGQCLSMVLVFACLIPDNPMDARGAAVGLFTYIAFFGATWLPLPWLYPAEINPLKTRAKANAFSTVNNWLWNFFIVMITPVLIDSISWGTYLFFAVLNALFFPVIYWFFPETSGRSLEEIDLIFAKGYLEKMNYVTAAKELPHMSPDEIDAKAREYGFQSSDDEAGQVKEARFGEKEDEIAYNGGGQMA
;
A
#
# COMPACT_ATOMS: atom_id res chain seq x y z
N GLN A 1 5.44 0.51 -3.89
CA GLN A 1 5.41 1.96 -4.17
C GLN A 1 6.72 2.40 -4.78
N GLN A 2 7.84 2.43 -4.03
CA GLN A 2 9.11 3.00 -4.53
C GLN A 2 9.62 2.43 -5.85
N LEU A 3 9.60 1.09 -5.97
CA LEU A 3 9.97 0.37 -7.19
C LEU A 3 9.12 0.74 -8.43
N SER A 4 7.96 1.39 -8.27
CA SER A 4 7.18 1.90 -9.42
C SER A 4 7.88 3.09 -10.12
N GLY A 5 8.90 3.68 -9.48
CA GLY A 5 9.62 4.85 -9.97
C GLY A 5 9.07 6.18 -9.42
N CYS A 6 8.24 6.18 -8.37
CA CYS A 6 7.62 7.43 -7.89
C CYS A 6 8.65 8.47 -7.45
N ASN A 7 9.61 8.08 -6.61
CA ASN A 7 10.63 9.01 -6.13
C ASN A 7 11.69 9.33 -7.19
N ALA A 8 11.91 8.42 -8.14
CA ALA A 8 12.69 8.70 -9.34
C ALA A 8 12.10 9.90 -10.10
N VAL A 9 10.80 9.85 -10.40
CA VAL A 9 10.10 10.93 -11.12
C VAL A 9 9.99 12.19 -10.27
N ILE A 10 9.67 12.10 -8.97
CA ILE A 10 9.49 13.27 -8.10
C ILE A 10 10.80 14.04 -7.92
N TYR A 11 11.90 13.38 -7.57
CA TYR A 11 13.17 14.05 -7.27
C TYR A 11 13.92 14.47 -8.52
N TYR A 12 13.88 13.65 -9.56
CA TYR A 12 14.60 13.92 -10.80
C TYR A 12 13.71 14.56 -11.86
N PHE A 13 12.50 15.04 -11.55
CA PHE A 13 11.60 15.64 -12.55
C PHE A 13 12.28 16.68 -13.45
N PRO A 14 12.97 17.71 -12.91
CA PRO A 14 13.65 18.70 -13.75
C PRO A 14 14.79 18.09 -14.57
N VAL A 15 15.49 17.10 -14.01
CA VAL A 15 16.59 16.38 -14.64
C VAL A 15 16.08 15.55 -15.82
N LEU A 16 14.96 14.82 -15.67
CA LEU A 16 14.32 14.05 -16.73
C LEU A 16 13.91 14.97 -17.90
N PHE A 17 13.36 16.16 -17.62
CA PHE A 17 13.04 17.13 -18.66
C PHE A 17 14.27 17.71 -19.36
N ARG A 18 15.34 17.97 -18.62
CA ARG A 18 16.58 18.50 -19.20
C ARG A 18 17.32 17.44 -20.01
N ASP A 19 17.56 16.28 -19.42
CA ASP A 19 18.52 15.30 -19.93
C ASP A 19 17.85 14.28 -20.87
N SER A 20 16.55 14.00 -20.70
CA SER A 20 15.81 13.06 -21.55
C SER A 20 14.94 13.75 -22.61
N ILE A 21 14.38 14.93 -22.31
CA ILE A 21 13.52 15.69 -23.25
C ILE A 21 14.30 16.82 -23.95
N GLY A 22 15.44 17.26 -23.39
CA GLY A 22 16.29 18.30 -24.00
C GLY A 22 15.84 19.73 -23.72
N THR A 23 15.05 19.99 -22.67
CA THR A 23 14.58 21.36 -22.37
C THR A 23 15.67 22.20 -21.70
N SER A 24 15.57 23.54 -21.85
CA SER A 24 16.47 24.46 -21.17
C SER A 24 16.34 24.36 -19.65
N LYS A 25 17.42 24.67 -18.91
CA LYS A 25 17.44 24.62 -17.43
C LYS A 25 16.29 25.40 -16.78
N ASN A 26 15.99 26.59 -17.29
CA ASN A 26 14.90 27.43 -16.77
C ASN A 26 13.53 26.78 -17.02
N MET A 27 13.31 26.22 -18.20
CA MET A 27 12.07 25.50 -18.52
C MET A 27 11.92 24.24 -17.66
N SER A 28 12.97 23.43 -17.52
CA SER A 28 12.96 22.23 -16.68
C SER A 28 12.60 22.54 -15.22
N ASN A 29 13.15 23.61 -14.65
CA ASN A 29 12.85 24.02 -13.29
C ASN A 29 11.41 24.51 -13.14
N LEU A 30 10.91 25.27 -14.12
CA LEU A 30 9.51 25.72 -14.14
C LEU A 30 8.56 24.53 -14.19
N LEU A 31 8.82 23.55 -15.06
CA LEU A 31 8.02 22.33 -15.17
C LEU A 31 8.07 21.49 -13.88
N GLY A 32 9.23 21.45 -13.21
CA GLY A 32 9.35 20.86 -11.86
C GLY A 32 8.45 21.54 -10.83
N GLY A 33 8.38 22.87 -10.84
CA GLY A 33 7.46 23.64 -9.99
C GLY A 33 6.00 23.34 -10.29
N ILE A 34 5.62 23.32 -11.58
CA ILE A 34 4.26 22.95 -12.02
C ILE A 34 3.93 21.51 -11.59
N ASN A 35 4.89 20.59 -11.68
CA ASN A 35 4.71 19.21 -11.25
C ASN A 35 4.38 19.10 -9.76
N MET A 36 4.97 19.93 -8.90
CA MET A 36 4.61 19.94 -7.47
C MET A 36 3.17 20.40 -7.25
N ILE A 37 2.67 21.35 -8.04
CA ILE A 37 1.28 21.79 -7.98
C ILE A 37 0.35 20.66 -8.43
N VAL A 38 0.64 20.04 -9.58
CA VAL A 38 -0.12 18.89 -10.10
C VAL A 38 -0.14 17.76 -9.06
N TYR A 39 1.01 17.44 -8.49
CA TYR A 39 1.13 16.41 -7.47
C TYR A 39 0.28 16.74 -6.24
N ALA A 40 0.32 17.97 -5.72
CA ALA A 40 -0.50 18.39 -4.58
C ALA A 40 -2.00 18.32 -4.88
N LEU A 41 -2.43 18.72 -6.08
CA LEU A 41 -3.82 18.63 -6.51
C LEU A 41 -4.30 17.18 -6.53
N PHE A 42 -3.58 16.28 -7.21
CA PHE A 42 -3.97 14.89 -7.30
C PHE A 42 -3.83 14.13 -5.97
N ALA A 43 -2.82 14.46 -5.17
CA ALA A 43 -2.71 13.98 -3.79
C ALA A 43 -3.97 14.32 -2.97
N THR A 44 -4.48 15.55 -3.11
CA THR A 44 -5.72 15.97 -2.45
C THR A 44 -6.93 15.19 -2.95
N THR A 45 -7.01 14.89 -4.25
CA THR A 45 -8.10 14.07 -4.80
C THR A 45 -8.12 12.65 -4.23
N SER A 46 -6.97 12.08 -3.87
CA SER A 46 -6.88 10.73 -3.32
C SER A 46 -7.67 10.57 -2.02
N MET A 47 -7.74 11.60 -1.18
CA MET A 47 -8.49 11.57 0.08
C MET A 47 -9.98 11.26 -0.14
N PHE A 48 -10.56 11.77 -1.23
CA PHE A 48 -11.97 11.51 -1.58
C PHE A 48 -12.16 10.18 -2.30
N LEU A 49 -11.15 9.74 -3.06
CA LEU A 49 -11.21 8.52 -3.85
C LEU A 49 -11.05 7.27 -3.00
N VAL A 50 -10.19 7.29 -1.96
CA VAL A 50 -9.89 6.14 -1.11
C VAL A 50 -11.15 5.53 -0.51
N GLU A 51 -12.05 6.37 0.03
CA GLU A 51 -13.28 5.89 0.65
C GLU A 51 -14.39 5.54 -0.35
N ARG A 52 -14.44 6.20 -1.51
CA ARG A 52 -15.51 5.98 -2.50
C ARG A 52 -15.24 4.83 -3.45
N VAL A 53 -13.99 4.66 -3.87
CA VAL A 53 -13.60 3.68 -4.90
C VAL A 53 -13.12 2.38 -4.26
N GLY A 54 -12.51 2.46 -3.09
CA GLY A 54 -11.89 1.33 -2.40
C GLY A 54 -10.41 1.18 -2.74
N ARG A 55 -9.67 0.53 -1.83
CA ARG A 55 -8.21 0.47 -1.85
C ARG A 55 -7.72 -0.38 -3.02
N ARG A 56 -8.35 -1.54 -3.24
CA ARG A 56 -7.93 -2.50 -4.28
C ARG A 56 -8.07 -1.90 -5.68
N LYS A 57 -9.21 -1.29 -5.96
CA LYS A 57 -9.48 -0.67 -7.27
C LYS A 57 -8.51 0.47 -7.54
N LEU A 58 -8.19 1.29 -6.54
CA LEU A 58 -7.21 2.36 -6.69
C LEU A 58 -5.80 1.83 -6.96
N TYR A 59 -5.35 0.77 -6.29
CA TYR A 59 -4.09 0.12 -6.62
C TYR A 59 -4.05 -0.31 -8.09
N LEU A 60 -5.10 -0.98 -8.58
CA LEU A 60 -5.18 -1.47 -9.96
C LEU A 60 -5.21 -0.32 -10.98
N TYR A 61 -6.10 0.66 -10.81
CA TYR A 61 -6.21 1.82 -11.71
C TYR A 61 -4.94 2.65 -11.71
N GLY A 62 -4.34 2.84 -10.54
CA GLY A 62 -3.08 3.54 -10.36
C GLY A 62 -1.94 2.87 -11.10
N THR A 63 -1.79 1.56 -10.92
CA THR A 63 -0.74 0.78 -11.59
C THR A 63 -0.89 0.80 -13.11
N VAL A 64 -2.11 0.65 -13.63
CA VAL A 64 -2.35 0.74 -15.08
C VAL A 64 -2.01 2.14 -15.59
N GLY A 65 -2.49 3.19 -14.92
CA GLY A 65 -2.20 4.57 -15.30
C GLY A 65 -0.70 4.86 -15.30
N GLN A 66 0.00 4.50 -14.24
CA GLN A 66 1.46 4.66 -14.12
C GLN A 66 2.23 3.85 -15.18
N CYS A 67 1.82 2.61 -15.45
CA CYS A 67 2.41 1.77 -16.50
C CYS A 67 2.25 2.42 -17.88
N LEU A 68 1.02 2.81 -18.25
CA LEU A 68 0.74 3.43 -19.55
C LEU A 68 1.46 4.76 -19.72
N SER A 69 1.54 5.56 -18.66
CA SER A 69 2.34 6.78 -18.65
C SER A 69 3.82 6.50 -18.91
N MET A 70 4.41 5.51 -18.27
CA MET A 70 5.81 5.13 -18.50
C MET A 70 6.05 4.55 -19.90
N VAL A 71 5.10 3.77 -20.42
CA VAL A 71 5.14 3.28 -21.82
C VAL A 71 5.07 4.45 -22.80
N LEU A 72 4.27 5.48 -22.53
CA LEU A 72 4.18 6.67 -23.37
C LEU A 72 5.51 7.44 -23.37
N VAL A 73 6.11 7.65 -22.19
CA VAL A 73 7.44 8.31 -22.10
C VAL A 73 8.48 7.52 -22.86
N PHE A 74 8.54 6.21 -22.63
CA PHE A 74 9.40 5.29 -23.35
C PHE A 74 9.24 5.42 -24.87
N ALA A 75 8.01 5.27 -25.38
CA ALA A 75 7.74 5.31 -26.80
C ALA A 75 8.16 6.64 -27.45
N CYS A 76 7.92 7.77 -26.76
CA CYS A 76 8.31 9.10 -27.23
C CYS A 76 9.82 9.35 -27.26
N LEU A 77 10.61 8.62 -26.45
CA LEU A 77 12.04 8.87 -26.29
C LEU A 77 12.93 7.82 -26.97
N ILE A 78 12.35 6.80 -27.62
CA ILE A 78 13.11 5.87 -28.46
C ILE A 78 13.77 6.65 -29.61
N PRO A 79 15.07 6.42 -29.90
CA PRO A 79 15.76 7.05 -31.02
C PRO A 79 15.05 6.84 -32.35
N ASP A 80 15.17 7.81 -33.25
CA ASP A 80 14.61 7.77 -34.62
C ASP A 80 13.08 7.65 -34.68
N ASN A 81 12.37 7.80 -33.56
CA ASN A 81 10.91 7.87 -33.53
C ASN A 81 10.43 9.31 -33.82
N PRO A 82 9.49 9.52 -34.75
CA PRO A 82 8.89 10.83 -35.01
C PRO A 82 7.98 11.36 -33.87
N MET A 83 7.78 10.60 -32.79
CA MET A 83 6.97 11.03 -31.66
C MET A 83 7.57 12.24 -30.95
N ASP A 84 6.73 13.27 -30.75
CA ASP A 84 7.12 14.56 -30.18
C ASP A 84 7.56 14.42 -28.71
N ALA A 85 8.64 15.12 -28.34
CA ALA A 85 9.13 15.33 -26.98
C ALA A 85 8.03 15.82 -26.01
N ARG A 86 6.98 16.46 -26.53
CA ARG A 86 5.77 16.83 -25.78
C ARG A 86 5.00 15.62 -25.24
N GLY A 87 4.99 14.49 -25.95
CA GLY A 87 4.32 13.27 -25.48
C GLY A 87 5.01 12.67 -24.25
N ALA A 88 6.34 12.73 -24.19
CA ALA A 88 7.10 12.34 -23.00
C ALA A 88 6.76 13.24 -21.80
N ALA A 89 6.59 14.55 -22.03
CA ALA A 89 6.14 15.45 -20.98
C ALA A 89 4.74 15.06 -20.44
N VAL A 90 3.78 14.78 -21.33
CA VAL A 90 2.44 14.31 -20.95
C VAL A 90 2.53 13.01 -20.16
N GLY A 91 3.37 12.07 -20.58
CA GLY A 91 3.62 10.83 -19.85
C GLY A 91 4.10 11.07 -18.42
N LEU A 92 5.08 11.94 -18.21
CA LEU A 92 5.59 12.25 -16.86
C LEU A 92 4.56 12.95 -15.97
N PHE A 93 3.78 13.89 -16.50
CA PHE A 93 2.71 14.55 -15.75
C PHE A 93 1.56 13.60 -15.42
N THR A 94 1.14 12.77 -16.37
CA THR A 94 0.08 11.78 -16.14
C THR A 94 0.52 10.72 -15.14
N TYR A 95 1.80 10.31 -15.15
CA TYR A 95 2.35 9.41 -14.15
C TYR A 95 2.18 9.98 -12.73
N ILE A 96 2.56 11.24 -12.53
CA ILE A 96 2.44 11.91 -11.23
C ILE A 96 0.98 12.10 -10.83
N ALA A 97 0.10 12.42 -11.78
CA ALA A 97 -1.33 12.54 -11.53
C ALA A 97 -1.93 11.22 -11.03
N PHE A 98 -1.67 10.10 -11.72
CA PHE A 98 -2.13 8.78 -11.30
C PHE A 98 -1.51 8.38 -9.96
N PHE A 99 -0.20 8.59 -9.78
CA PHE A 99 0.46 8.29 -8.51
C PHE A 99 -0.17 9.06 -7.35
N GLY A 100 -0.34 10.38 -7.49
CA GLY A 100 -0.93 11.25 -6.48
C GLY A 100 -2.37 10.85 -6.16
N ALA A 101 -3.19 10.56 -7.16
CA ALA A 101 -4.60 10.23 -6.99
C ALA A 101 -4.84 8.82 -6.40
N THR A 102 -3.88 7.90 -6.53
CA THR A 102 -4.07 6.49 -6.19
C THR A 102 -3.01 5.98 -5.21
N TRP A 103 -1.79 5.75 -5.68
CA TRP A 103 -0.73 5.04 -4.95
C TRP A 103 -0.12 5.81 -3.79
N LEU A 104 -0.32 7.12 -3.69
CA LEU A 104 0.29 7.93 -2.63
C LEU A 104 -0.14 7.48 -1.22
N PRO A 105 -1.44 7.47 -0.85
CA PRO A 105 -1.86 7.11 0.50
C PRO A 105 -1.85 5.60 0.77
N LEU A 106 -2.06 4.77 -0.25
CA LEU A 106 -2.38 3.35 -0.06
C LEU A 106 -1.29 2.53 0.68
N PRO A 107 0.02 2.75 0.46
CA PRO A 107 1.07 2.01 1.17
C PRO A 107 1.18 2.35 2.66
N TRP A 108 0.52 3.41 3.10
CA TRP A 108 0.43 3.80 4.52
C TRP A 108 -0.86 3.30 5.16
N LEU A 109 -1.95 3.25 4.38
CA LEU A 109 -3.25 2.75 4.83
C LEU A 109 -3.32 1.22 4.83
N TYR A 110 -2.98 0.60 3.70
CA TYR A 110 -3.24 -0.82 3.47
C TYR A 110 -2.52 -1.73 4.47
N PRO A 111 -1.21 -1.54 4.79
CA PRO A 111 -0.57 -2.33 5.84
C PRO A 111 -1.22 -2.14 7.22
N ALA A 112 -1.71 -0.95 7.53
CA ALA A 112 -2.38 -0.72 8.82
C ALA A 112 -3.74 -1.43 8.90
N GLU A 113 -4.43 -1.59 7.77
CA GLU A 113 -5.74 -2.24 7.66
C GLU A 113 -5.62 -3.77 7.66
N ILE A 114 -4.65 -4.36 6.95
CA ILE A 114 -4.55 -5.82 6.77
C ILE A 114 -3.87 -6.56 7.92
N ASN A 115 -3.17 -5.86 8.80
CA ASN A 115 -2.42 -6.51 9.87
C ASN A 115 -3.28 -6.66 11.15
N PRO A 116 -3.31 -7.87 11.76
CA PRO A 116 -4.02 -8.13 13.00
C PRO A 116 -3.58 -7.18 14.12
N LEU A 117 -4.50 -6.80 15.00
CA LEU A 117 -4.24 -5.86 16.09
C LEU A 117 -2.99 -6.21 16.92
N LYS A 118 -2.80 -7.49 17.23
CA LYS A 118 -1.68 -7.99 18.05
C LYS A 118 -0.29 -7.77 17.40
N THR A 119 -0.19 -7.76 16.07
CA THR A 119 1.09 -7.67 15.33
C THR A 119 1.24 -6.39 14.50
N ARG A 120 0.18 -5.60 14.38
CA ARG A 120 0.10 -4.41 13.53
C ARG A 120 1.25 -3.43 13.70
N ALA A 121 1.62 -3.10 14.93
CA ALA A 121 2.71 -2.16 15.18
C ALA A 121 4.04 -2.63 14.58
N LYS A 122 4.39 -3.91 14.77
CA LYS A 122 5.62 -4.52 14.24
C LYS A 122 5.57 -4.62 12.71
N ALA A 123 4.44 -5.02 12.17
CA ALA A 123 4.25 -5.14 10.72
C ALA A 123 4.31 -3.77 10.01
N ASN A 124 3.72 -2.73 10.60
CA ASN A 124 3.79 -1.36 10.08
C ASN A 124 5.22 -0.80 10.15
N ALA A 125 5.96 -1.09 11.22
CA ALA A 125 7.37 -0.72 11.32
C ALA A 125 8.20 -1.39 10.20
N PHE A 126 7.99 -2.70 9.98
CA PHE A 126 8.68 -3.42 8.90
C PHE A 126 8.32 -2.87 7.51
N SER A 127 7.03 -2.60 7.26
CA SER A 127 6.57 -1.95 6.02
C SER A 127 7.26 -0.61 5.78
N THR A 128 7.39 0.20 6.84
CA THR A 128 8.05 1.51 6.78
C THR A 128 9.55 1.38 6.48
N VAL A 129 10.26 0.47 7.16
CA VAL A 129 11.68 0.21 6.88
C VAL A 129 11.86 -0.23 5.43
N ASN A 130 11.04 -1.15 4.94
CA ASN A 130 11.09 -1.60 3.55
C ASN A 130 10.80 -0.44 2.57
N ASN A 131 9.85 0.45 2.89
CA ASN A 131 9.59 1.64 2.07
C ASN A 131 10.85 2.51 1.96
N TRP A 132 11.50 2.85 3.07
CA TRP A 132 12.70 3.70 3.05
C TRP A 132 13.90 3.03 2.42
N LEU A 133 14.06 1.71 2.59
CA LEU A 133 15.11 0.94 1.93
C LEU A 133 14.97 1.00 0.40
N TRP A 134 13.77 0.73 -0.13
CA TRP A 134 13.53 0.81 -1.56
C TRP A 134 13.56 2.24 -2.10
N ASN A 135 13.21 3.23 -1.27
CA ASN A 135 13.38 4.64 -1.61
C ASN A 135 14.86 4.94 -1.86
N PHE A 136 15.73 4.64 -0.88
CA PHE A 136 17.17 4.78 -1.01
C PHE A 136 17.70 4.10 -2.28
N PHE A 137 17.33 2.83 -2.48
CA PHE A 137 17.76 2.06 -3.65
C PHE A 137 17.36 2.74 -4.97
N ILE A 138 16.09 3.12 -5.11
CA ILE A 138 15.57 3.72 -6.35
C ILE A 138 16.19 5.10 -6.61
N VAL A 139 16.34 5.93 -5.58
CA VAL A 139 16.96 7.25 -5.72
C VAL A 139 18.42 7.11 -6.17
N MET A 140 19.17 6.16 -5.61
CA MET A 140 20.58 5.94 -5.99
C MET A 140 20.75 5.37 -7.40
N ILE A 141 19.88 4.44 -7.81
CA ILE A 141 20.01 3.79 -9.13
C ILE A 141 19.45 4.63 -10.28
N THR A 142 18.52 5.55 -10.01
CA THR A 142 17.84 6.35 -11.06
C THR A 142 18.80 7.14 -11.95
N PRO A 143 19.77 7.92 -11.42
CA PRO A 143 20.76 8.60 -12.26
C PRO A 143 21.57 7.64 -13.12
N VAL A 144 21.95 6.48 -12.57
CA VAL A 144 22.70 5.45 -13.29
C VAL A 144 21.88 4.88 -14.45
N LEU A 145 20.59 4.63 -14.25
CA LEU A 145 19.70 4.18 -15.32
C LEU A 145 19.58 5.23 -16.43
N ILE A 146 19.35 6.49 -16.08
CA ILE A 146 19.22 7.58 -17.06
C ILE A 146 20.49 7.70 -17.91
N ASP A 147 21.67 7.64 -17.29
CA ASP A 147 22.96 7.74 -17.97
C ASP A 147 23.27 6.49 -18.82
N SER A 148 23.01 5.29 -18.29
CA SER A 148 23.42 4.04 -18.93
C SER A 148 22.46 3.54 -20.01
N ILE A 149 21.15 3.72 -19.82
CA ILE A 149 20.11 3.16 -20.70
C ILE A 149 19.11 4.20 -21.22
N SER A 150 19.25 5.47 -20.81
CA SER A 150 18.45 6.61 -21.31
C SER A 150 16.94 6.31 -21.35
N TRP A 151 16.35 6.19 -22.54
CA TRP A 151 14.93 5.88 -22.76
C TRP A 151 14.51 4.52 -22.17
N GLY A 152 15.43 3.55 -22.09
CA GLY A 152 15.22 2.25 -21.46
C GLY A 152 14.88 2.34 -19.96
N THR A 153 15.21 3.45 -19.29
CA THR A 153 14.82 3.72 -17.89
C THR A 153 13.30 3.71 -17.72
N TYR A 154 12.57 4.27 -18.67
CA TYR A 154 11.11 4.34 -18.60
C TYR A 154 10.48 2.98 -18.91
N LEU A 155 11.08 2.17 -19.79
CA LEU A 155 10.67 0.78 -19.99
C LEU A 155 10.86 -0.04 -18.72
N PHE A 156 12.00 0.12 -18.04
CA PHE A 156 12.28 -0.54 -16.77
C PHE A 156 11.16 -0.26 -15.75
N PHE A 157 10.79 1.00 -15.57
CA PHE A 157 9.67 1.36 -14.68
C PHE A 157 8.31 0.86 -15.21
N ALA A 158 8.06 0.90 -16.52
CA ALA A 158 6.84 0.36 -17.11
C ALA A 158 6.69 -1.14 -16.81
N VAL A 159 7.76 -1.93 -16.99
CA VAL A 159 7.76 -3.37 -16.70
C VAL A 159 7.52 -3.62 -15.21
N LEU A 160 8.17 -2.87 -14.32
CA LEU A 160 7.92 -3.01 -12.87
C LEU A 160 6.47 -2.70 -12.50
N ASN A 161 5.88 -1.66 -13.09
CA ASN A 161 4.46 -1.36 -12.90
C ASN A 161 3.57 -2.49 -13.45
N ALA A 162 3.87 -3.01 -14.66
CA ALA A 162 3.14 -4.12 -15.24
C ALA A 162 3.20 -5.38 -14.36
N LEU A 163 4.33 -5.66 -13.71
CA LEU A 163 4.50 -6.78 -12.78
C LEU A 163 3.71 -6.61 -11.47
N PHE A 164 3.45 -5.39 -11.03
CA PHE A 164 2.60 -5.16 -9.85
C PHE A 164 1.13 -5.47 -10.10
N PHE A 165 0.64 -5.28 -11.33
CA PHE A 165 -0.76 -5.54 -11.65
C PHE A 165 -1.22 -6.97 -11.30
N PRO A 166 -0.56 -8.06 -11.74
CA PRO A 166 -0.95 -9.42 -11.37
C PRO A 166 -0.83 -9.66 -9.86
N VAL A 167 0.22 -9.15 -9.22
CA VAL A 167 0.42 -9.31 -7.77
C VAL A 167 -0.73 -8.68 -7.00
N ILE A 168 -1.11 -7.45 -7.35
CA ILE A 168 -2.25 -6.78 -6.72
C ILE A 168 -3.52 -7.55 -7.06
N TYR A 169 -3.71 -7.94 -8.32
CA TYR A 169 -4.93 -8.61 -8.75
C TYR A 169 -5.19 -9.90 -7.98
N TRP A 170 -4.18 -10.74 -7.74
CA TRP A 170 -4.37 -12.02 -7.06
C TRP A 170 -4.18 -11.97 -5.55
N PHE A 171 -3.43 -11.03 -4.97
CA PHE A 171 -3.08 -11.10 -3.55
C PHE A 171 -3.71 -10.00 -2.67
N PHE A 172 -4.29 -8.94 -3.26
CA PHE A 172 -4.77 -7.80 -2.46
C PHE A 172 -6.29 -7.87 -2.26
N PRO A 173 -6.79 -8.36 -1.10
CA PRO A 173 -8.21 -8.23 -0.75
C PRO A 173 -8.64 -6.76 -0.65
N GLU A 174 -9.92 -6.51 -0.88
CA GLU A 174 -10.50 -5.18 -0.65
C GLU A 174 -10.76 -4.98 0.85
N THR A 175 -10.36 -3.81 1.35
CA THR A 175 -10.43 -3.45 2.78
C THR A 175 -11.40 -2.31 3.05
N SER A 176 -11.90 -1.64 2.01
CA SER A 176 -12.75 -0.47 2.16
C SER A 176 -14.07 -0.78 2.87
N GLY A 177 -14.45 0.07 3.83
CA GLY A 177 -15.71 -0.05 4.56
C GLY A 177 -15.79 -1.27 5.49
N ARG A 178 -14.66 -1.88 5.84
CA ARG A 178 -14.58 -3.01 6.77
C ARG A 178 -14.01 -2.57 8.11
N SER A 179 -14.53 -3.14 9.19
CA SER A 179 -13.86 -3.07 10.50
C SER A 179 -12.57 -3.91 10.48
N LEU A 180 -11.66 -3.65 11.40
CA LEU A 180 -10.39 -4.36 11.46
C LEU A 180 -10.58 -5.84 11.85
N GLU A 181 -11.60 -6.10 12.66
CA GLU A 181 -12.04 -7.43 13.08
C GLU A 181 -12.64 -8.20 11.90
N GLU A 182 -13.42 -7.54 11.03
CA GLU A 182 -13.88 -8.17 9.78
C GLU A 182 -12.71 -8.55 8.87
N ILE A 183 -11.65 -7.73 8.82
CA ILE A 183 -10.45 -8.06 8.05
C ILE A 183 -9.77 -9.32 8.59
N ASP A 184 -9.66 -9.47 9.91
CA ASP A 184 -9.12 -10.69 10.52
C ASP A 184 -9.95 -11.92 10.13
N LEU A 185 -11.28 -11.80 10.04
CA LEU A 185 -12.17 -12.87 9.56
C LEU A 185 -11.97 -13.22 8.08
N ILE A 186 -11.64 -12.24 7.22
CA ILE A 186 -11.30 -12.50 5.81
C ILE A 186 -10.07 -13.40 5.71
N PHE A 187 -9.02 -13.09 6.48
CA PHE A 187 -7.80 -13.90 6.51
C PHE A 187 -8.05 -15.28 7.12
N ALA A 188 -8.84 -15.37 8.19
CA ALA A 188 -9.23 -16.63 8.80
C ALA A 188 -9.99 -17.54 7.83
N LYS A 189 -11.01 -17.00 7.15
CA LYS A 189 -11.78 -17.73 6.14
C LYS A 189 -10.87 -18.25 5.02
N GLY A 190 -10.01 -17.39 4.48
CA GLY A 190 -9.04 -17.79 3.46
C GLY A 190 -8.13 -18.94 3.90
N TYR A 191 -7.68 -18.91 5.15
CA TYR A 191 -6.81 -19.94 5.72
C TYR A 191 -7.53 -21.28 6.00
N LEU A 192 -8.73 -21.23 6.58
CA LEU A 192 -9.53 -22.39 6.98
C LEU A 192 -10.11 -23.09 5.75
N GLU A 193 -10.68 -22.34 4.82
CA GLU A 193 -11.33 -22.87 3.61
C GLU A 193 -10.35 -23.06 2.44
N LYS A 194 -9.05 -22.82 2.64
CA LYS A 194 -7.98 -22.98 1.64
C LYS A 194 -8.26 -22.22 0.34
N MET A 195 -8.82 -21.02 0.46
CA MET A 195 -9.13 -20.15 -0.67
C MET A 195 -8.26 -18.89 -0.67
N ASN A 196 -8.24 -18.21 -1.81
CA ASN A 196 -7.56 -16.92 -1.93
C ASN A 196 -8.25 -15.85 -1.06
N TYR A 197 -7.48 -15.05 -0.32
CA TYR A 197 -7.99 -13.93 0.48
C TYR A 197 -8.80 -12.91 -0.32
N VAL A 198 -8.50 -12.71 -1.61
CA VAL A 198 -9.29 -11.87 -2.50
C VAL A 198 -10.69 -12.45 -2.71
N THR A 199 -10.81 -13.78 -2.80
CA THR A 199 -12.11 -14.46 -2.90
C THR A 199 -12.83 -14.43 -1.56
N ALA A 200 -12.12 -14.72 -0.47
CA ALA A 200 -12.67 -14.65 0.88
C ALA A 200 -13.27 -13.26 1.17
N ALA A 201 -12.58 -12.18 0.79
CA ALA A 201 -13.05 -10.80 0.95
C ALA A 201 -14.31 -10.47 0.15
N LYS A 202 -14.53 -11.14 -1.00
CA LYS A 202 -15.72 -10.95 -1.83
C LYS A 202 -16.93 -11.73 -1.32
N GLU A 203 -16.69 -12.91 -0.76
CA GLU A 203 -17.75 -13.79 -0.28
C GLU A 203 -18.22 -13.45 1.14
N LEU A 204 -17.36 -12.89 1.98
CA LEU A 204 -17.73 -12.49 3.33
C LEU A 204 -18.68 -11.27 3.25
N PRO A 205 -19.92 -11.33 3.78
CA PRO A 205 -20.79 -10.16 3.85
C PRO A 205 -20.26 -9.14 4.87
N HIS A 206 -20.74 -7.89 4.81
CA HIS A 206 -20.54 -6.94 5.89
C HIS A 206 -21.35 -7.37 7.11
N MET A 207 -20.74 -7.33 8.29
CA MET A 207 -21.33 -7.86 9.53
C MET A 207 -21.42 -6.77 10.60
N SER A 208 -22.45 -6.88 11.44
CA SER A 208 -22.54 -6.14 12.70
C SER A 208 -21.54 -6.67 13.73
N PRO A 209 -21.19 -5.91 14.78
CA PRO A 209 -20.27 -6.36 15.83
C PRO A 209 -20.63 -7.73 16.44
N ASP A 210 -21.92 -7.97 16.72
CA ASP A 210 -22.38 -9.24 17.31
C ASP A 210 -22.18 -10.43 16.35
N GLU A 211 -22.37 -10.21 15.04
CA GLU A 211 -22.15 -11.21 14.01
C GLU A 211 -20.65 -11.51 13.81
N ILE A 212 -19.79 -10.49 13.92
CA ILE A 212 -18.34 -10.63 13.88
C ILE A 212 -17.88 -11.53 15.04
N ASP A 213 -18.35 -11.26 16.26
CA ASP A 213 -18.00 -12.06 17.44
C ASP A 213 -18.49 -13.51 17.32
N ALA A 214 -19.70 -13.71 16.79
CA ALA A 214 -20.22 -15.05 16.53
C ALA A 214 -19.37 -15.81 15.51
N LYS A 215 -18.98 -15.16 14.40
CA LYS A 215 -18.14 -15.75 13.35
C LYS A 215 -16.70 -15.98 13.82
N ALA A 216 -16.17 -15.08 14.65
CA ALA A 216 -14.87 -15.23 15.28
C ALA A 216 -14.82 -16.49 16.15
N ARG A 217 -15.85 -16.72 16.98
CA ARG A 217 -16.00 -17.96 17.75
C ARG A 217 -16.10 -19.21 16.87
N GLU A 218 -16.85 -19.15 15.76
CA GLU A 218 -16.94 -20.25 14.79
C GLU A 218 -15.57 -20.61 14.19
N TYR A 219 -14.74 -19.60 13.89
CA TYR A 219 -13.38 -19.79 13.39
C TYR A 219 -12.34 -20.09 14.48
N GLY A 220 -12.77 -20.20 15.74
CA GLY A 220 -11.91 -20.57 16.86
C GLY A 220 -11.07 -19.43 17.43
N PHE A 221 -11.42 -18.17 17.16
CA PHE A 221 -10.85 -17.04 17.89
C PHE A 221 -11.52 -16.92 19.26
N GLN A 222 -10.71 -16.78 20.31
CA GLN A 222 -11.18 -16.34 21.62
C GLN A 222 -11.51 -14.85 21.54
N SER A 223 -12.69 -14.44 21.98
CA SER A 223 -13.01 -13.01 22.07
C SER A 223 -12.14 -12.37 23.14
N SER A 224 -11.87 -11.06 23.02
CA SER A 224 -11.16 -10.31 24.06
C SER A 224 -11.85 -10.36 25.42
N ASP A 225 -13.18 -10.56 25.43
CA ASP A 225 -13.98 -10.73 26.64
C ASP A 225 -13.79 -12.13 27.26
N ASP A 226 -13.56 -13.16 26.45
CA ASP A 226 -13.19 -14.50 26.92
C ASP A 226 -11.78 -14.50 27.53
N GLU A 227 -10.80 -13.84 26.89
CA GLU A 227 -9.46 -13.65 27.46
C GLU A 227 -9.52 -12.84 28.77
N ALA A 228 -10.30 -11.75 28.83
CA ALA A 228 -10.46 -10.93 30.04
C ALA A 228 -11.23 -11.66 31.15
N GLY A 229 -12.21 -12.49 30.80
CA GLY A 229 -12.95 -13.36 31.70
C GLY A 229 -12.06 -14.43 32.32
N GLN A 230 -11.26 -15.12 31.50
CA GLN A 230 -10.28 -16.12 31.96
C GLN A 230 -9.19 -15.49 32.83
N VAL A 231 -8.70 -14.29 32.49
CA VAL A 231 -7.70 -13.58 33.32
C VAL A 231 -8.31 -13.13 34.66
N LYS A 232 -9.60 -12.75 34.68
CA LYS A 232 -10.32 -12.45 35.94
C LYS A 232 -10.53 -13.71 36.77
N GLU A 233 -11.01 -14.81 36.18
CA GLU A 233 -11.20 -16.09 36.87
C GLU A 233 -9.88 -16.64 37.42
N ALA A 234 -8.80 -16.58 36.64
CA ALA A 234 -7.47 -16.99 37.11
C ALA A 234 -7.00 -16.15 38.31
N ARG A 235 -7.20 -14.82 38.27
CA ARG A 235 -6.89 -13.93 39.41
C ARG A 235 -7.78 -14.17 40.63
N PHE A 236 -9.03 -14.59 40.44
CA PHE A 236 -9.92 -14.93 41.53
C PHE A 236 -9.55 -16.28 42.15
N GLY A 237 -9.23 -17.29 41.33
CA GLY A 237 -8.75 -18.59 41.79
C GLY A 237 -7.44 -18.48 42.59
N GLU A 238 -6.46 -17.71 42.10
CA GLU A 238 -5.21 -17.46 42.85
C GLU A 238 -5.47 -16.79 44.21
N LYS A 239 -6.45 -15.89 44.30
CA LYS A 239 -6.84 -15.25 45.57
C LYS A 239 -7.56 -16.22 46.51
N GLU A 240 -8.43 -17.08 46.01
CA GLU A 240 -9.10 -18.11 46.83
C GLU A 240 -8.08 -19.11 47.37
N ASP A 241 -7.10 -19.51 46.56
CA ASP A 241 -6.01 -20.39 46.97
C ASP A 241 -5.07 -19.73 48.01
N GLU A 242 -4.74 -18.43 47.86
CA GLU A 242 -3.98 -17.68 48.86
C GLU A 242 -4.74 -17.52 50.19
N ILE A 243 -6.06 -17.32 50.14
CA ILE A 243 -6.91 -17.21 51.33
C ILE A 243 -7.06 -18.57 52.01
N ALA A 244 -7.20 -19.67 51.25
CA ALA A 244 -7.24 -21.02 51.77
C ALA A 244 -5.90 -21.43 52.43
N TYR A 245 -4.77 -21.05 51.81
CA TYR A 245 -3.44 -21.30 52.33
C TYR A 245 -3.14 -20.51 53.62
N ASN A 246 -3.52 -19.23 53.68
CA ASN A 246 -3.30 -18.40 54.87
C ASN A 246 -4.35 -18.61 55.98
N GLY A 247 -5.58 -19.02 55.63
CA GLY A 247 -6.67 -19.31 56.58
C GLY A 247 -6.56 -20.67 57.26
N GLY A 248 -5.90 -21.65 56.63
CA GLY A 248 -5.64 -22.97 57.21
C GLY A 248 -4.52 -23.01 58.25
N GLY A 249 -3.74 -21.93 58.39
CA GLY A 249 -2.57 -21.86 59.27
C GLY A 249 -2.83 -21.44 60.72
N GLN A 250 -4.09 -21.23 61.14
CA GLN A 250 -4.43 -20.73 62.49
C GLN A 250 -5.23 -21.70 63.37
N MET A 251 -5.32 -22.99 63.02
CA MET A 251 -5.89 -24.02 63.92
C MET A 251 -4.93 -25.18 64.16
N ALA A 252 -3.81 -24.89 64.82
CA ALA A 252 -3.02 -25.87 65.57
C ALA A 252 -2.37 -25.20 66.78
#